data_AF-A0AAW5ZER4-F1
#
_entry.id   AF-A0AAW5ZER4-F1
#
_cell.length_a   1.000
_cell.length_b   1.000
_cell.length_c   1.000
_cell.angle_alpha   90.00
_cell.angle_beta   90.00
_cell.angle_gamma   90.00
#
_symmetry.space_group_name_H-M   'P 1'
#
loop_
_entity.id
_entity.type
_entity.pdbx_description
1 polymer ?
#
loop_
_entity_poly.entity_id
_entity_poly.type
_entity_poly.pdbx_seq_one_letter_code
_entity_poly.pdbx_strand_id
1 'polypeptide(L)'
;ATRDKMRRLIRRLDSEMERSGNSQVFYLKYSKAEDLVDVLKQVSGTLTAAKEEAEGTVGSGREVVSIAASKHSNALIVTAPQDIMQSLQSVIEQLDIRRAQVHVEALIVEVAEGSNINFGVQWASKDAGLMQFANGTQIPIGTLGAAISQAKPQKG
;
A
#
# COMPACT_ATOMS: atom_id res chain seq x y z
N ALA A 1 -24.14 61.97 -23.90
CA ALA A 1 -24.22 61.58 -22.47
C ALA A 1 -24.34 60.07 -22.28
N THR A 2 -25.48 59.44 -22.58
CA THR A 2 -25.69 57.98 -22.34
C THR A 2 -24.84 57.11 -23.27
N ARG A 3 -24.76 57.48 -24.55
CA ARG A 3 -23.90 56.82 -25.55
C ARG A 3 -22.42 56.81 -25.13
N ASP A 4 -21.94 57.87 -24.50
CA ASP A 4 -20.54 57.98 -24.03
C ASP A 4 -20.28 57.15 -22.75
N LYS A 5 -21.30 56.93 -21.92
CA LYS A 5 -21.22 56.00 -20.78
C LYS A 5 -21.17 54.55 -21.28
N MET A 6 -22.03 54.18 -22.22
CA MET A 6 -22.02 52.85 -22.85
C MET A 6 -20.70 52.57 -23.56
N ARG A 7 -20.18 53.53 -24.33
CA ARG A 7 -18.90 53.39 -25.05
C ARG A 7 -17.71 53.17 -24.12
N ARG A 8 -17.74 53.75 -22.91
CA ARG A 8 -16.73 53.51 -21.87
C ARG A 8 -16.89 52.15 -21.20
N LEU A 9 -18.11 51.70 -20.96
CA LEU A 9 -18.39 50.38 -20.37
C LEU A 9 -17.96 49.26 -21.34
N ILE A 10 -18.29 49.41 -22.63
CA ILE A 10 -17.88 48.47 -23.68
C ILE A 10 -16.35 48.35 -23.72
N ARG A 11 -15.61 49.46 -23.73
CA ARG A 11 -14.14 49.44 -23.71
C ARG A 11 -13.53 48.79 -22.46
N ARG A 12 -14.25 48.77 -21.32
CA ARG A 12 -13.81 48.09 -20.09
C ARG A 12 -14.11 46.59 -20.11
N LEU A 13 -15.17 46.17 -20.79
CA LEU A 13 -15.52 44.75 -20.95
C LEU A 13 -14.76 44.10 -22.11
N ASP A 14 -14.33 44.90 -23.08
CA ASP A 14 -13.52 44.52 -24.25
C ASP A 14 -12.00 44.56 -23.96
N SER A 15 -11.60 44.62 -22.68
CA SER A 15 -10.21 44.38 -22.31
C SER A 15 -9.94 42.88 -22.37
N GLU A 16 -8.80 42.48 -22.92
CA GLU A 16 -8.35 41.10 -22.91
C GLU A 16 -8.35 40.58 -21.47
N MET A 17 -9.07 39.49 -21.22
CA MET A 17 -9.03 38.81 -19.93
C MET A 17 -7.62 38.28 -19.72
N GLU A 18 -6.95 38.68 -18.64
CA GLU A 18 -5.62 38.14 -18.35
C GLU A 18 -5.70 36.60 -18.28
N ARG A 19 -4.69 35.95 -18.85
CA ARG A 19 -4.61 34.51 -19.13
C ARG A 19 -4.74 33.59 -17.89
N SER A 20 -4.98 34.13 -16.70
CA SER A 20 -5.46 33.37 -15.54
C SER A 20 -6.97 33.16 -15.68
N GLY A 21 -7.36 32.26 -16.59
CA GLY A 21 -8.68 31.64 -16.45
C GLY A 21 -8.78 31.00 -15.06
N ASN A 22 -10.00 30.78 -14.58
CA ASN A 22 -10.26 30.05 -13.33
C ASN A 22 -9.66 28.63 -13.31
N SER A 23 -9.00 28.20 -14.40
CA SER A 23 -8.29 26.94 -14.57
C SER A 23 -6.77 27.14 -14.59
N GLN A 24 -6.06 26.44 -13.71
CA GLN A 24 -4.60 26.38 -13.67
C GLN A 24 -4.10 24.93 -13.83
N VAL A 25 -2.90 24.79 -14.39
CA VAL A 25 -2.24 23.49 -14.58
C VAL A 25 -1.00 23.42 -13.70
N PHE A 26 -0.97 22.43 -12.80
CA PHE A 26 0.15 22.17 -11.89
C PHE A 26 0.90 20.92 -12.33
N TYR A 27 2.18 21.08 -12.68
CA TYR A 27 3.07 19.96 -12.95
C TYR A 27 3.70 19.46 -11.64
N LEU A 28 3.49 18.18 -11.31
CA LEU A 28 3.97 17.59 -10.06
C LEU A 28 5.38 17.02 -10.23
N LYS A 29 6.22 17.23 -9.23
CA LYS A 29 7.64 16.85 -9.24
C LYS A 29 7.91 15.47 -8.62
N TYR A 30 7.21 15.14 -7.54
CA TYR A 30 7.47 13.96 -6.72
C TYR A 30 6.23 13.09 -6.54
N SER A 31 5.07 13.71 -6.39
CA SER A 31 3.78 13.04 -6.18
C SER A 31 3.10 12.68 -7.50
N LYS A 32 2.29 11.63 -7.49
CA LYS A 32 1.50 11.21 -8.66
C LYS A 32 0.17 11.96 -8.71
N ALA A 33 -0.18 12.48 -9.89
CA ALA A 33 -1.44 13.20 -10.08
C ALA A 33 -2.69 12.36 -9.79
N GLU A 34 -2.65 11.05 -10.08
CA GLU A 34 -3.75 10.11 -9.82
C GLU A 34 -4.02 9.91 -8.32
N ASP A 35 -3.00 10.01 -7.47
CA ASP A 35 -3.16 9.86 -6.02
C ASP A 35 -3.63 11.18 -5.38
N LEU A 36 -3.12 12.32 -5.86
CA LEU A 36 -3.46 13.64 -5.31
C LEU A 36 -4.88 14.10 -5.65
N VAL A 37 -5.43 13.71 -6.81
CA VAL A 37 -6.77 14.16 -7.23
C VAL A 37 -7.86 13.73 -6.24
N ASP A 38 -7.75 12.53 -5.66
CA ASP A 38 -8.75 12.02 -4.73
C ASP A 38 -8.67 12.73 -3.37
N VAL A 39 -7.45 12.99 -2.89
CA VAL A 39 -7.20 13.78 -1.67
C VAL A 39 -7.71 15.21 -1.83
N LEU A 40 -7.36 15.86 -2.94
CA LEU A 40 -7.74 17.25 -3.20
C LEU A 40 -9.24 17.40 -3.44
N LYS A 41 -9.93 16.40 -4.00
CA LYS A 41 -11.40 16.40 -4.09
C LYS A 41 -12.04 16.42 -2.71
N GLN A 42 -11.54 15.61 -1.77
CA GLN A 42 -12.04 15.61 -0.39
C GLN A 42 -11.81 16.97 0.30
N VAL A 43 -10.60 17.53 0.15
CA VAL A 43 -10.24 18.85 0.70
C VAL A 43 -11.08 19.97 0.06
N SER A 44 -11.31 19.91 -1.26
CA SER A 44 -12.14 20.91 -1.94
C SER A 44 -13.59 20.88 -1.46
N GLY A 45 -14.14 19.70 -1.19
CA GLY A 45 -15.50 19.54 -0.67
C GLY A 45 -15.68 20.18 0.71
N THR A 46 -14.68 20.02 1.60
CA THR A 46 -14.72 20.66 2.93
C THR A 46 -14.48 22.16 2.87
N LEU A 47 -13.60 22.64 1.97
CA LEU A 47 -13.40 24.08 1.76
C LEU A 47 -14.67 24.77 1.26
N THR A 48 -15.39 24.17 0.30
CA THR A 48 -16.67 24.73 -0.18
C THR A 48 -17.72 24.74 0.93
N ALA A 49 -17.83 23.68 1.72
CA ALA A 49 -18.80 23.61 2.82
C ALA A 49 -18.52 24.65 3.93
N ALA A 50 -17.24 24.81 4.30
CA ALA A 50 -16.84 25.80 5.30
C ALA A 50 -17.12 27.24 4.86
N LYS A 51 -17.04 27.51 3.55
CA LYS A 51 -17.31 28.83 2.97
C LYS A 51 -18.81 29.14 2.90
N GLU A 52 -19.64 28.14 2.59
CA GLU A 52 -21.10 28.25 2.63
C GLU A 52 -21.63 28.58 4.05
N GLU A 53 -20.99 28.06 5.10
CA GLU A 53 -21.34 28.39 6.50
C GLU A 53 -20.93 29.81 6.92
N ALA A 54 -19.84 30.35 6.36
CA ALA A 54 -19.30 31.65 6.75
C ALA A 54 -20.02 32.85 6.10
N GLU A 55 -20.51 32.71 4.87
CA GLU A 55 -21.11 33.83 4.12
C GLU A 55 -22.66 33.88 4.13
N GLY A 56 -23.34 32.90 4.73
CA GLY A 56 -24.81 32.91 4.88
C GLY A 56 -25.59 32.95 3.56
N THR A 57 -24.91 32.75 2.43
CA THR A 57 -25.46 32.74 1.08
C THR A 57 -25.99 31.35 0.77
N VAL A 58 -27.24 31.11 1.15
CA VAL A 58 -27.99 29.93 0.70
C VAL A 58 -28.25 30.08 -0.81
N GLY A 59 -27.41 29.45 -1.61
CA GLY A 59 -27.66 29.15 -3.01
C GLY A 59 -27.40 30.29 -3.98
N SER A 60 -26.18 30.34 -4.52
CA SER A 60 -26.00 30.54 -5.97
C SER A 60 -24.58 30.14 -6.36
N GLY A 61 -24.50 29.08 -7.16
CA GLY A 61 -23.24 28.54 -7.65
C GLY A 61 -22.67 27.51 -6.69
N ARG A 62 -23.01 26.23 -6.92
CA ARG A 62 -22.04 25.15 -6.78
C ARG A 62 -20.83 25.60 -7.60
N GLU A 63 -19.93 26.40 -7.04
CA GLU A 63 -18.68 26.77 -7.67
C GLU A 63 -18.01 25.43 -7.92
N VAL A 64 -18.10 24.98 -9.16
CA VAL A 64 -17.72 23.62 -9.55
C VAL A 64 -16.21 23.59 -9.50
N VAL A 65 -15.67 23.39 -8.29
CA VAL A 65 -14.29 23.06 -8.10
C VAL A 65 -14.10 21.73 -8.80
N SER A 66 -13.43 21.78 -9.95
CA SER A 66 -13.18 20.63 -10.79
C SER A 66 -11.69 20.36 -10.76
N ILE A 67 -11.32 19.17 -10.33
CA ILE A 67 -9.94 18.71 -10.24
C ILE A 67 -9.82 17.46 -11.08
N ALA A 68 -9.00 17.54 -12.13
CA ALA A 68 -8.71 16.44 -13.04
C ALA A 68 -7.21 16.14 -13.04
N ALA A 69 -6.86 14.86 -13.14
CA ALA A 69 -5.47 14.41 -13.25
C ALA A 69 -5.18 13.97 -14.68
N SER A 70 -4.10 14.50 -15.27
CA SER A 70 -3.51 13.99 -16.51
C SER A 70 -2.40 13.01 -16.18
N LYS A 71 -2.62 11.73 -16.49
CA LYS A 71 -1.65 10.66 -16.25
C LYS A 71 -0.41 10.78 -17.15
N HIS A 72 -0.59 11.19 -18.41
CA HIS A 72 0.50 11.26 -19.37
C HIS A 72 1.54 12.33 -19.02
N SER A 73 1.09 13.49 -18.52
CA SER A 73 1.94 14.63 -18.21
C SER A 73 2.25 14.81 -16.72
N ASN A 74 1.83 13.87 -15.87
CA ASN A 74 1.84 13.97 -14.41
C ASN A 74 1.44 15.37 -13.90
N ALA A 75 0.26 15.83 -14.34
CA ALA A 75 -0.21 17.18 -14.04
C ALA A 75 -1.64 17.17 -13.49
N LEU A 76 -1.92 18.12 -12.60
CA LEU A 76 -3.25 18.42 -12.10
C LEU A 76 -3.82 19.63 -12.85
N ILE A 77 -5.03 19.49 -13.34
CA ILE A 77 -5.82 20.58 -13.94
C ILE A 77 -6.86 20.95 -12.90
N VAL A 78 -6.72 22.12 -12.30
CA VAL A 78 -7.61 22.63 -11.25
C VAL A 78 -8.40 23.76 -11.83
N THR A 79 -9.72 23.67 -11.78
CA THR A 79 -10.63 24.78 -12.08
C THR A 79 -11.35 25.16 -10.80
N ALA A 80 -11.05 26.34 -10.27
CA ALA A 80 -11.58 26.82 -9.02
C ALA A 80 -11.61 28.36 -8.98
N PRO A 81 -12.45 28.94 -8.12
CA PRO A 81 -12.41 30.35 -7.77
C PRO A 81 -11.03 30.73 -7.17
N GLN A 82 -10.65 32.00 -7.27
CA GLN A 82 -9.31 32.47 -6.95
C GLN A 82 -8.89 32.22 -5.48
N ASP A 83 -9.83 32.28 -4.54
CA ASP A 83 -9.57 32.05 -3.11
C ASP A 83 -9.34 30.56 -2.79
N ILE A 84 -10.15 29.67 -3.37
CA ILE A 84 -9.96 28.22 -3.25
C ILE A 84 -8.67 27.79 -3.97
N MET A 85 -8.36 28.42 -5.12
CA MET A 85 -7.14 28.15 -5.89
C MET A 85 -5.87 28.39 -5.06
N GLN A 86 -5.79 29.52 -4.35
CA GLN A 86 -4.64 29.83 -3.49
C GLN A 86 -4.48 28.81 -2.36
N SER A 87 -5.59 28.39 -1.78
CA SER A 87 -5.59 27.36 -0.73
C SER A 87 -5.10 26.01 -1.28
N LEU A 88 -5.63 25.57 -2.42
CA LEU A 88 -5.21 24.32 -3.08
C LEU A 88 -3.74 24.36 -3.51
N GLN A 89 -3.25 25.50 -3.99
CA GLN A 89 -1.84 25.67 -4.35
C GLN A 89 -0.92 25.40 -3.15
N SER A 90 -1.25 25.95 -1.97
CA SER A 90 -0.46 25.74 -0.75
C SER A 90 -0.46 24.27 -0.29
N VAL A 91 -1.59 23.58 -0.44
CA VAL A 91 -1.72 22.15 -0.11
C VAL A 91 -0.93 21.29 -1.09
N ILE A 92 -0.99 21.59 -2.39
CA ILE A 92 -0.21 20.88 -3.42
C ILE A 92 1.28 21.00 -3.13
N GLU A 93 1.77 22.19 -2.76
CA GLU A 93 3.19 22.40 -2.44
C GLU A 93 3.64 21.58 -1.21
N GLN A 94 2.78 21.42 -0.21
CA GLN A 94 3.07 20.61 0.98
C GLN A 94 3.00 19.10 0.71
N LEU A 95 2.19 18.66 -0.24
CA LEU A 95 2.04 17.25 -0.62
C LEU A 95 3.07 16.80 -1.67
N ASP A 96 3.56 17.71 -2.51
CA ASP A 96 4.56 17.43 -3.54
C ASP A 96 5.98 17.55 -2.98
N ILE A 97 6.30 16.70 -1.99
CA ILE A 97 7.62 16.62 -1.34
C ILE A 97 8.35 15.34 -1.71
N ARG A 98 9.69 15.39 -1.64
CA ARG A 98 10.53 14.21 -1.85
C ARG A 98 10.35 13.22 -0.69
N ARG A 99 9.94 11.99 -1.01
CA ARG A 99 9.79 10.90 -0.02
C ARG A 99 11.15 10.30 0.33
N ALA A 100 11.39 10.04 1.61
CA ALA A 100 12.58 9.32 2.06
C ALA A 100 12.52 7.84 1.64
N GLN A 101 13.64 7.31 1.16
CA GLN A 101 13.77 5.89 0.85
C GLN A 101 14.19 5.12 2.10
N VAL A 102 13.58 3.95 2.34
CA VAL A 102 13.90 3.08 3.47
C VAL A 102 14.76 1.91 2.97
N HIS A 103 15.92 1.71 3.59
CA HIS A 103 16.78 0.55 3.35
C HIS A 103 16.50 -0.50 4.42
N VAL A 104 15.97 -1.66 4.02
CA VAL A 104 15.60 -2.74 4.94
C VAL A 104 16.63 -3.86 4.80
N GLU A 105 17.45 -4.03 5.84
CA GLU A 105 18.41 -5.14 5.94
C GLU A 105 17.92 -6.13 6.99
N ALA A 106 17.86 -7.40 6.62
CA ALA A 106 17.54 -8.49 7.52
C ALA A 106 18.65 -9.54 7.44
N LEU A 107 19.20 -9.92 8.59
CA LEU A 107 20.11 -11.05 8.72
C LEU A 107 19.39 -12.15 9.49
N ILE A 108 19.11 -13.26 8.82
CA ILE A 108 18.48 -14.42 9.43
C ILE A 108 19.58 -15.45 9.69
N VAL A 109 19.85 -15.72 10.97
CA VAL A 109 20.81 -16.74 11.39
C VAL A 109 20.06 -17.81 12.16
N GLU A 110 20.14 -19.04 11.66
CA GLU A 110 19.60 -20.21 12.34
C GLU A 110 20.76 -21.15 12.68
N VAL A 111 20.87 -21.52 13.97
CA VAL A 111 21.79 -22.54 14.44
C VAL A 111 20.95 -23.61 15.12
N ALA A 112 20.87 -24.78 14.47
CA ALA A 112 20.24 -25.95 15.02
C ALA A 112 21.32 -27.02 15.25
N GLU A 113 21.46 -27.46 16.50
CA GLU A 113 22.36 -28.55 16.89
C GLU A 113 21.52 -29.69 17.47
N GLY A 114 21.68 -30.88 16.90
CA GLY A 114 21.01 -32.09 17.35
C GLY A 114 22.03 -33.15 17.74
N SER A 115 21.90 -33.71 18.93
CA SER A 115 22.73 -34.82 19.42
C SER A 115 21.83 -35.99 19.84
N ASN A 116 22.17 -37.19 19.40
CA ASN A 116 21.45 -38.42 19.76
C ASN A 116 22.45 -39.56 19.99
N ILE A 117 22.24 -40.35 21.05
CA ILE A 117 23.03 -41.54 21.37
C ILE A 117 22.07 -42.72 21.56
N ASN A 118 22.22 -43.74 20.72
CA ASN A 118 21.44 -44.97 20.79
C ASN A 118 22.34 -46.13 21.24
N PHE A 119 22.10 -46.66 22.43
CA PHE A 119 22.82 -47.80 22.98
C PHE A 119 21.86 -48.92 23.40
N GLY A 120 22.26 -50.17 23.15
CA GLY A 120 21.49 -51.34 23.56
C GLY A 120 22.32 -52.62 23.53
N VAL A 121 22.02 -53.53 24.45
CA VAL A 121 22.62 -54.85 24.58
C VAL A 121 21.52 -55.90 24.47
N GLN A 122 21.76 -56.92 23.64
CA GLN A 122 20.82 -58.01 23.40
C GLN A 122 21.53 -59.36 23.55
N TRP A 123 20.96 -60.24 24.36
CA TRP A 123 21.48 -61.57 24.64
C TRP A 123 20.48 -62.63 24.20
N ALA A 124 20.99 -63.73 23.63
CA ALA A 124 20.18 -64.83 23.14
C ALA A 124 20.77 -66.16 23.58
N SER A 125 19.92 -67.02 24.18
CA SER A 125 20.26 -68.39 24.51
C SER A 125 19.13 -69.33 24.08
N LYS A 126 19.48 -70.52 23.58
CA LYS A 126 18.50 -71.52 23.14
C LYS A 126 17.71 -72.11 24.31
N ASP A 127 18.34 -72.23 25.48
CA ASP A 127 17.74 -72.86 26.67
C ASP A 127 17.15 -71.84 27.65
N ALA A 128 17.68 -70.61 27.67
CA ALA A 128 17.30 -69.56 28.61
C ALA A 128 16.48 -68.40 27.99
N GLY A 129 16.21 -68.46 26.68
CA GLY A 129 15.40 -67.46 25.97
C GLY A 129 16.17 -66.21 25.54
N LEU A 130 15.43 -65.13 25.25
CA LEU A 130 15.95 -63.88 24.71
C LEU A 130 15.78 -62.74 25.73
N MET A 131 16.82 -61.93 25.92
CA MET A 131 16.81 -60.77 26.81
C MET A 131 17.37 -59.54 26.09
N GLN A 132 16.71 -58.40 26.24
CA GLN A 132 17.11 -57.14 25.61
C GLN A 132 17.00 -55.96 26.58
N PHE A 133 18.05 -55.15 26.58
CA PHE A 133 18.10 -53.84 27.23
C PHE A 133 18.53 -52.81 26.19
N ALA A 134 17.61 -51.98 25.71
CA ALA A 134 17.91 -50.94 24.74
C ALA A 134 17.08 -49.69 25.03
N ASN A 135 17.66 -48.51 24.78
CA ASN A 135 17.00 -47.20 24.91
C ASN A 135 16.97 -46.46 23.56
N GLY A 136 16.79 -47.20 22.46
CA GLY A 136 16.89 -46.64 21.13
C GLY A 136 16.07 -47.42 20.11
N THR A 137 16.21 -47.04 18.84
CA THR A 137 15.44 -47.59 17.72
C THR A 137 15.95 -48.94 17.20
N GLN A 138 16.79 -49.64 17.97
CA GLN A 138 17.35 -50.92 17.52
C GLN A 138 16.27 -52.01 17.49
N ILE A 139 16.22 -52.72 16.37
CA ILE A 139 15.29 -53.83 16.15
C ILE A 139 15.65 -54.98 17.10
N PRO A 140 14.69 -55.50 17.88
CA PRO A 140 14.90 -56.66 18.75
C PRO A 140 15.31 -57.94 18.02
N ILE A 141 16.28 -58.71 18.54
CA ILE A 141 16.65 -60.02 17.99
C ILE A 141 15.46 -61.01 18.01
N GLY A 142 14.56 -60.89 18.98
CA GLY A 142 13.35 -61.71 19.02
C GLY A 142 12.40 -61.47 17.84
N THR A 143 12.18 -60.21 17.47
CA THR A 143 11.32 -59.87 16.33
C THR A 143 11.97 -60.28 15.00
N LEU A 144 13.30 -60.12 14.89
CA LEU A 144 14.06 -60.58 13.73
C LEU A 144 14.02 -62.12 13.58
N GLY A 145 14.18 -62.85 14.69
CA GLY A 145 14.11 -64.32 14.69
C GLY A 145 12.74 -64.85 14.29
N ALA A 146 11.66 -64.21 14.76
CA ALA A 146 10.29 -64.54 14.36
C ALA A 146 10.06 -64.29 12.86
N ALA A 147 10.56 -63.16 12.33
CA ALA A 147 10.46 -62.83 10.91
C ALA A 147 11.18 -63.85 10.02
N ILE A 148 12.39 -64.28 10.41
CA ILE A 148 13.16 -65.30 9.68
C ILE A 148 12.45 -66.67 9.70
N SER A 149 11.82 -67.03 10.82
CA SER A 149 11.04 -68.27 10.93
C SER A 149 9.83 -68.25 9.99
N GLN A 150 9.11 -67.13 9.92
CA GLN A 150 7.95 -66.95 9.03
C GLN A 150 8.35 -66.88 7.55
N ALA A 151 9.54 -66.36 7.24
CA ALA A 151 10.07 -66.27 5.88
C ALA A 151 10.59 -67.61 5.34
N LYS A 152 10.72 -68.65 6.18
CA LYS A 152 11.12 -69.97 5.72
C LYS A 152 9.95 -70.60 4.95
N PRO A 153 10.13 -71.04 3.69
CA PRO A 153 9.03 -71.59 2.91
C PRO A 153 8.49 -72.84 3.60
N GLN A 154 7.19 -72.83 3.92
CA GLN A 154 6.51 -74.00 4.45
C GLN A 154 6.57 -75.10 3.39
N LYS A 155 7.14 -76.25 3.75
CA LYS A 155 7.07 -77.45 2.93
C LYS A 155 5.61 -77.89 2.93
N GLY A 156 4.99 -77.94 1.75
CA GLY A 156 3.67 -78.52 1.54
C GLY A 156 3.60 -79.96 1.98
#